data_AF-A0A0D8DMM1-F1
#
_entry.id   AF-A0A0D8DMM1-F1
#
_cell.length_a   1.000
_cell.length_b   1.000
_cell.length_c   1.000
_cell.angle_alpha   90.00
_cell.angle_beta   90.00
_cell.angle_gamma   90.00
#
_symmetry.space_group_name_H-M   'P 1'
#
loop_
_entity.id
_entity.type
_entity.pdbx_description
1 polymer ?
#
loop_
_entity_poly.entity_id
_entity_poly.type
_entity_poly.pdbx_seq_one_letter_code
_entity_poly.pdbx_strand_id
1 'polypeptide(L)'
;MDVNDVIEVFKDSIDQGDLVNAYSVLAKNLERYKHARKIKQEKLLQHIINVIEGNESMDDFSKFLENEDLSFIPYIESYEQYKQSLMDHIVYAMNRYNIKYPSYDAKRCGDL
;
A
#
# COMPACT_ATOMS: atom_id res chain seq x y z
N MET A 1 4.69 9.22 13.06
CA MET A 1 3.80 8.38 12.27
C MET A 1 4.52 7.10 12.03
N ASP A 2 4.10 6.10 12.77
CA ASP A 2 4.64 4.77 12.63
C ASP A 2 4.05 4.12 11.39
N VAL A 3 4.67 3.03 10.95
CA VAL A 3 4.27 2.38 9.71
C VAL A 3 2.83 1.87 9.78
N ASN A 4 2.35 1.47 10.96
CA ASN A 4 0.96 1.09 11.17
C ASN A 4 0.00 2.23 10.79
N ASP A 5 0.24 3.44 11.34
CA ASP A 5 -0.58 4.62 11.03
C ASP A 5 -0.57 4.94 9.52
N VAL A 6 0.58 4.78 8.85
CA VAL A 6 0.70 5.00 7.40
C VAL A 6 -0.19 4.04 6.64
N ILE A 7 -0.17 2.75 7.02
CA ILE A 7 -0.96 1.70 6.36
C ILE A 7 -2.45 1.90 6.62
N GLU A 8 -2.85 2.27 7.84
CA GLU A 8 -4.27 2.53 8.15
C GLU A 8 -4.80 3.76 7.40
N VAL A 9 -4.06 4.87 7.35
CA VAL A 9 -4.44 6.04 6.54
C VAL A 9 -4.53 5.68 5.05
N PHE A 10 -3.64 4.82 4.57
CA PHE A 10 -3.68 4.32 3.20
C PHE A 10 -4.95 3.50 2.92
N LYS A 11 -5.31 2.56 3.80
CA LYS A 11 -6.55 1.76 3.69
C LYS A 11 -7.78 2.65 3.69
N ASP A 12 -7.87 3.57 4.66
CA ASP A 12 -8.99 4.53 4.77
C ASP A 12 -9.13 5.37 3.50
N SER A 13 -8.01 5.81 2.92
CA SER A 13 -8.01 6.60 1.69
C SER A 13 -8.51 5.80 0.49
N ILE A 14 -8.15 4.52 0.39
CA ILE A 14 -8.67 3.62 -0.64
C ILE A 14 -10.18 3.43 -0.48
N ASP A 15 -10.65 3.17 0.74
CA ASP A 15 -12.07 2.94 1.00
C ASP A 15 -12.94 4.15 0.66
N GLN A 16 -12.39 5.35 0.87
CA GLN A 16 -13.01 6.62 0.51
C GLN A 16 -12.86 6.98 -0.99
N GLY A 17 -11.99 6.27 -1.71
CA GLY A 17 -11.66 6.54 -3.11
C GLY A 17 -10.73 7.72 -3.36
N ASP A 18 -10.05 8.20 -2.33
CA ASP A 18 -9.00 9.21 -2.45
C ASP A 18 -7.63 8.56 -2.73
N LEU A 19 -7.47 8.09 -3.96
CA LEU A 19 -6.23 7.44 -4.41
C LEU A 19 -5.02 8.38 -4.41
N VAL A 20 -5.25 9.67 -4.66
CA VAL A 20 -4.19 10.67 -4.64
C VAL A 20 -3.63 10.79 -3.24
N ASN A 21 -4.50 10.90 -2.23
CA ASN A 21 -4.07 10.91 -0.84
C ASN A 21 -3.39 9.58 -0.46
N ALA A 22 -4.00 8.44 -0.81
CA ALA A 22 -3.45 7.11 -0.54
C ALA A 22 -2.00 6.99 -1.02
N TYR A 23 -1.74 7.35 -2.29
CA TYR A 23 -0.39 7.32 -2.86
C TYR A 23 0.54 8.36 -2.21
N SER A 24 0.07 9.59 -2.00
CA SER A 24 0.88 10.66 -1.42
C SER A 24 1.37 10.33 0.00
N VAL A 25 0.56 9.63 0.79
CA VAL A 25 0.89 9.18 2.15
C VAL A 25 1.98 8.12 2.09
N LEU A 26 1.89 7.15 1.19
CA LEU A 26 2.92 6.14 0.99
C LEU A 26 4.24 6.77 0.53
N ALA A 27 4.21 7.58 -0.53
CA ALA A 27 5.41 8.19 -1.12
C ALA A 27 6.13 9.14 -0.14
N LYS A 28 5.38 9.98 0.58
CA LYS A 28 5.96 10.90 1.57
C LYS A 28 6.63 10.15 2.72
N ASN A 29 6.03 9.05 3.19
CA ASN A 29 6.60 8.29 4.31
C ASN A 29 7.72 7.34 3.86
N LEU A 30 7.70 6.87 2.61
CA LEU A 30 8.84 6.16 2.00
C LEU A 30 10.11 7.01 2.08
N GLU A 31 10.06 8.27 1.61
CA GLU A 31 11.21 9.18 1.67
C GLU A 31 11.66 9.47 3.11
N ARG A 32 10.71 9.64 4.04
CA ARG A 32 11.04 9.81 5.46
C ARG A 32 11.73 8.57 6.05
N TYR A 33 11.30 7.38 5.68
CA TYR A 33 11.88 6.12 6.17
C TYR A 33 13.26 5.86 5.55
N LYS A 34 13.47 6.21 4.28
CA LYS A 34 14.81 6.25 3.66
C LYS A 34 15.76 7.15 4.44
N HIS A 35 15.36 8.40 4.69
CA HIS A 35 16.18 9.35 5.46
C HIS A 35 16.46 8.89 6.90
N ALA A 36 15.49 8.25 7.53
CA ALA A 36 15.62 7.71 8.89
C ALA A 36 16.31 6.34 8.94
N ARG A 37 16.74 5.77 7.81
CA ARG A 37 17.34 4.43 7.68
C ARG A 37 16.47 3.31 8.28
N LYS A 38 15.15 3.45 8.13
CA LYS A 38 14.14 2.47 8.55
C LYS A 38 13.92 1.44 7.45
N ILE A 39 14.91 0.58 7.24
CA ILE A 39 15.00 -0.31 6.06
C ILE A 39 13.79 -1.24 5.90
N LYS A 40 13.29 -1.84 6.99
CA LYS A 40 12.11 -2.74 6.92
C LYS A 40 10.84 -2.00 6.50
N GLN A 41 10.61 -0.81 7.07
CA GLN A 41 9.46 0.04 6.75
C GLN A 41 9.54 0.57 5.31
N GLU A 42 10.72 1.02 4.90
CA GLU A 42 11.00 1.42 3.52
C GLU A 42 10.66 0.30 2.55
N LYS A 43 11.18 -0.91 2.79
CA LYS A 43 10.95 -2.08 1.95
C LYS A 43 9.47 -2.39 1.82
N LEU A 44 8.72 -2.44 2.93
CA LEU A 44 7.27 -2.67 2.92
C LEU A 44 6.53 -1.62 2.07
N LEU A 45 6.80 -0.32 2.28
CA LEU A 45 6.12 0.74 1.52
C LEU A 45 6.47 0.68 0.03
N GLN A 46 7.72 0.36 -0.31
CA GLN A 46 8.15 0.23 -1.69
C GLN A 46 7.40 -0.89 -2.41
N HIS A 47 7.25 -2.06 -1.79
CA HIS A 47 6.49 -3.18 -2.35
C HIS A 47 5.00 -2.81 -2.55
N ILE A 48 4.36 -2.15 -1.57
CA ILE A 48 2.98 -1.70 -1.72
C ILE A 48 2.84 -0.73 -2.92
N ILE A 49 3.74 0.23 -3.05
CA ILE A 49 3.76 1.19 -4.16
C ILE A 49 3.93 0.44 -5.50
N ASN A 50 4.88 -0.48 -5.59
CA ASN A 50 5.14 -1.22 -6.82
C ASN A 50 3.91 -2.02 -7.30
N VAL A 51 3.16 -2.61 -6.37
CA VAL A 51 1.95 -3.37 -6.70
C VAL A 51 0.85 -2.46 -7.21
N ILE A 52 0.62 -1.32 -6.55
CA ILE A 52 -0.37 -0.32 -6.96
C ILE A 52 -0.03 0.25 -8.34
N GLU A 53 1.26 0.46 -8.63
CA GLU A 53 1.74 0.91 -9.94
C GLU A 53 1.71 -0.22 -11.00
N GLY A 54 1.52 -1.47 -10.59
CA GLY A 54 1.57 -2.63 -11.49
C GLY A 54 2.98 -3.00 -11.95
N ASN A 55 4.01 -2.47 -11.26
CA ASN A 55 5.41 -2.85 -11.42
C ASN A 55 5.73 -4.19 -10.73
N GLU A 56 4.88 -4.61 -9.79
CA GLU A 56 4.96 -5.88 -9.07
C GLU A 56 3.60 -6.58 -9.10
N SER A 57 3.60 -7.91 -9.23
CA SER A 57 2.36 -8.69 -9.22
C SER A 57 1.85 -8.92 -7.79
N MET A 58 0.54 -9.13 -7.63
CA MET A 58 -0.02 -9.52 -6.33
C MET A 58 0.60 -10.82 -5.79
N ASP A 59 0.96 -11.76 -6.66
CA ASP A 59 1.58 -13.02 -6.26
C ASP A 59 2.99 -12.81 -5.70
N ASP A 60 3.77 -11.92 -6.32
CA ASP A 60 5.11 -11.57 -5.83
C ASP A 60 5.03 -10.83 -4.48
N PHE A 61 4.05 -9.94 -4.34
CA PHE A 61 3.81 -9.25 -3.09
C PHE A 61 3.34 -10.18 -1.97
N SER A 62 2.48 -11.17 -2.28
CA SER A 62 2.08 -12.20 -1.32
C SER A 62 3.30 -12.98 -0.81
N LYS A 63 4.18 -13.43 -1.71
CA LYS A 63 5.42 -14.12 -1.35
C LYS A 63 6.34 -13.24 -0.51
N PHE A 64 6.42 -11.94 -0.81
CA PHE A 64 7.16 -11.00 0.03
C PHE A 64 6.58 -10.97 1.45
N LEU A 65 5.27 -10.78 1.60
CA LEU A 65 4.61 -10.74 2.91
C LEU A 65 4.74 -12.06 3.70
N GLU A 66 4.71 -13.21 3.03
CA GLU A 66 4.91 -14.52 3.66
C GLU A 66 6.30 -14.65 4.28
N ASN A 67 7.33 -14.15 3.60
CA ASN A 67 8.73 -14.30 4.01
C ASN A 67 9.26 -13.16 4.89
N GLU A 68 8.55 -12.03 4.98
CA GLU A 68 9.01 -10.86 5.72
C GLU A 68 8.62 -10.91 7.21
N ASP A 69 9.58 -10.55 8.07
CA ASP A 69 9.33 -10.35 9.49
C ASP A 69 8.71 -8.97 9.76
N LEU A 70 7.40 -8.96 10.00
CA LEU A 70 6.59 -7.76 10.25
C LEU A 70 6.60 -7.28 11.70
N SER A 71 7.47 -7.82 12.57
CA SER A 71 7.57 -7.44 14.00
C SER A 71 7.83 -5.94 14.27
N PHE A 72 8.24 -5.18 13.25
CA PHE A 72 8.42 -3.74 13.31
C PHE A 72 7.10 -2.94 13.25
N ILE A 73 5.97 -3.61 13.03
CA ILE A 73 4.63 -3.02 13.10
C ILE A 73 4.05 -3.35 14.48
N PRO A 74 3.94 -2.38 15.39
CA PRO A 74 3.47 -2.65 16.74
C PRO A 74 1.96 -2.92 16.78
N TYR A 75 1.50 -3.55 17.86
CA TYR A 75 0.06 -3.75 18.16
C TYR A 75 -0.73 -4.65 17.20
N ILE A 76 -0.05 -5.56 16.49
CA ILE A 76 -0.72 -6.58 15.69
C ILE A 76 -1.03 -7.81 16.54
N GLU A 77 -2.32 -8.15 16.68
CA GLU A 77 -2.77 -9.38 17.36
C GLU A 77 -2.52 -10.63 16.52
N SER A 78 -2.71 -10.53 15.20
CA SER A 78 -2.48 -11.62 14.24
C SER A 78 -1.84 -11.09 12.96
N TYR A 79 -0.58 -11.46 12.73
CA TYR A 79 0.15 -11.07 11.53
C TYR A 79 -0.46 -11.67 10.26
N GLU A 80 -1.01 -12.88 10.33
CA GLU A 80 -1.70 -13.50 9.20
C GLU A 80 -2.95 -12.70 8.79
N GLN A 81 -3.79 -12.32 9.76
CA GLN A 81 -4.96 -11.49 9.48
C GLN A 81 -4.57 -10.10 8.97
N TYR A 82 -3.49 -9.53 9.52
CA TYR A 82 -2.98 -8.25 9.05
C TYR A 82 -2.52 -8.31 7.59
N LYS A 83 -1.75 -9.34 7.22
CA LYS A 83 -1.30 -9.57 5.84
C LYS A 83 -2.50 -9.73 4.90
N GLN A 84 -3.46 -10.58 5.28
CA GLN A 84 -4.68 -10.79 4.48
C GLN A 84 -5.47 -9.49 4.30
N SER A 85 -5.67 -8.74 5.39
CA SER A 85 -6.35 -7.45 5.35
C SER A 85 -5.66 -6.47 4.40
N LEU A 86 -4.33 -6.38 4.44
CA LEU A 86 -3.56 -5.51 3.53
C LEU A 86 -3.72 -5.95 2.07
N MET A 87 -3.62 -7.25 1.80
CA MET A 87 -3.83 -7.83 0.46
C MET A 87 -5.22 -7.49 -0.08
N ASP A 88 -6.26 -7.69 0.74
CA ASP A 88 -7.64 -7.45 0.33
C ASP A 88 -7.88 -5.98 -0.04
N HIS A 89 -7.30 -5.03 0.70
CA HIS A 89 -7.43 -3.59 0.38
C HIS A 89 -6.69 -3.22 -0.90
N ILE A 90 -5.52 -3.80 -1.17
CA ILE A 90 -4.79 -3.55 -2.41
C ILE A 90 -5.55 -4.13 -3.60
N VAL A 91 -6.06 -5.36 -3.48
CA VAL A 91 -6.90 -5.99 -4.52
C VAL A 91 -8.16 -5.16 -4.77
N TYR A 92 -8.81 -4.68 -3.71
CA TYR A 92 -9.96 -3.79 -3.81
C TYR A 92 -9.59 -2.50 -4.55
N ALA A 93 -8.47 -1.86 -4.21
CA ALA A 93 -8.00 -0.65 -4.87
C ALA A 93 -7.77 -0.88 -6.37
N MET A 94 -7.05 -1.95 -6.72
CA MET A 94 -6.76 -2.32 -8.11
C MET A 94 -8.04 -2.58 -8.91
N ASN A 95 -8.99 -3.34 -8.34
CA ASN A 95 -10.25 -3.70 -9.00
C ASN A 95 -11.20 -2.51 -9.15
N ARG A 96 -11.38 -1.71 -8.10
CA ARG A 96 -12.37 -0.63 -8.08
C ARG A 96 -11.93 0.57 -8.90
N TYR A 97 -10.65 0.90 -8.85
CA TYR A 97 -10.14 2.09 -9.51
C TYR A 97 -9.33 1.77 -10.77
N ASN A 98 -9.30 0.51 -11.22
CA ASN A 98 -8.56 0.07 -12.41
C ASN A 98 -7.11 0.58 -12.38
N ILE A 99 -6.46 0.47 -11.22
CA ILE A 99 -5.14 1.06 -10.97
C ILE A 99 -4.10 0.22 -11.71
N LYS A 100 -3.70 0.71 -12.88
CA LYS A 100 -2.41 0.42 -13.53
C LYS A 100 -1.70 1.76 -13.67
N TYR A 101 -1.08 2.25 -12.59
CA TYR A 101 -0.37 3.55 -12.63
C TYR A 101 1.04 3.32 -13.23
N PRO A 102 1.25 3.71 -14.50
CA PRO A 102 1.53 5.12 -14.81
C PRO A 102 0.50 5.78 -15.75
N SER A 103 -0.64 5.15 -16.02
CA SER A 103 -1.62 5.61 -17.01
C SER A 103 -3.03 5.84 -16.46
N TYR A 104 -3.15 6.26 -15.20
CA TYR A 104 -4.44 6.71 -14.68
C TYR A 104 -4.78 8.10 -15.25
N ASP A 105 -5.50 8.08 -16.37
CA ASP A 105 -6.29 9.21 -16.82
C ASP A 105 -7.57 9.24 -15.98
N ALA A 106 -7.69 10.21 -15.08
CA ALA A 106 -8.86 10.41 -14.20
C ALA A 106 -10.17 10.70 -14.95
N LYS A 107 -10.18 10.63 -16.29
CA LYS A 107 -11.32 10.94 -17.18
C LYS A 107 -12.37 9.83 -17.36
N ARG A 108 -12.44 8.82 -16.49
CA ARG A 108 -13.51 7.80 -16.58
C ARG A 108 -14.26 7.60 -15.29
N CYS A 109 -14.96 8.64 -14.86
CA CYS A 109 -16.24 8.58 -14.14
C CYS A 109 -16.86 9.98 -14.16
N GLY A 110 -17.46 10.42 -15.29
CA GLY A 110 -18.10 11.73 -15.32
C GLY A 110 -18.64 12.27 -16.64
N ASP A 111 -18.33 11.66 -17.80
CA ASP A 111 -18.97 12.09 -19.06
C ASP A 111 -20.20 11.21 -19.34
N LEU A 112 -21.34 11.63 -18.77
CA LEU A 112 -22.70 11.30 -19.24
C LEU A 112 -23.20 12.45 -20.11
#